data_AF-A0A7X8BN88-F1
#
_entry.id   AF-A0A7X8BN88-F1
#
_cell.length_a   1.000
_cell.length_b   1.000
_cell.length_c   1.000
_cell.angle_alpha   90.00
_cell.angle_beta   90.00
_cell.angle_gamma   90.00
#
_symmetry.space_group_name_H-M   'P 1'
#
loop_
_entity.id
_entity.type
_entity.pdbx_description
1 polymer ?
#
loop_
_entity_poly.entity_id
_entity_poly.type
_entity_poly.pdbx_seq_one_letter_code
_entity_poly.pdbx_strand_id
1 'polypeptide(L)'
;MRTSRLFLITGVSVVFLFGLACGGKGFSVVESPKDSKVVSVENQKLVLTYHFTDPIKESSVILNSTLFVKTNISDSIQGSISFPDRQTLKFTSAQPVDSIFPNGEGEVIVRMVGSSPFKLWITDINDNPIDGNRDGDYGGDYRAAYAFRI
;
A
#
# COMPACT_ATOMS: atom_id res chain seq x y z
N MET A 1 7.36 -52.68 -27.40
CA MET A 1 8.60 -51.95 -27.03
C MET A 1 8.40 -50.46 -27.32
N ARG A 2 9.00 -49.59 -26.50
CA ARG A 2 8.81 -48.13 -26.31
C ARG A 2 7.69 -47.76 -25.32
N THR A 3 7.92 -47.81 -24.00
CA THR A 3 8.56 -46.81 -23.11
C THR A 3 7.77 -45.52 -22.87
N SER A 4 6.89 -45.61 -21.86
CA SER A 4 6.73 -44.73 -20.69
C SER A 4 7.28 -43.31 -20.74
N ARG A 5 6.43 -42.31 -20.42
CA ARG A 5 6.73 -41.22 -19.46
C ARG A 5 5.44 -40.75 -18.77
N LEU A 6 5.14 -41.35 -17.62
CA LEU A 6 4.35 -40.71 -16.56
C LEU A 6 5.20 -39.54 -16.03
N PHE A 7 4.66 -38.33 -16.00
CA PHE A 7 5.21 -37.27 -15.17
C PHE A 7 4.49 -37.27 -13.83
N LEU A 8 5.19 -37.85 -12.86
CA LEU A 8 4.99 -37.70 -11.42
C LEU A 8 5.42 -36.27 -11.06
N ILE A 9 4.56 -35.46 -10.45
CA ILE A 9 5.02 -34.30 -9.67
C ILE A 9 4.80 -34.65 -8.21
N THR A 10 5.93 -34.92 -7.59
CA THR A 10 6.14 -35.26 -6.19
C THR A 10 5.80 -34.06 -5.31
N GLY A 11 5.30 -34.36 -4.11
CA GLY A 11 4.81 -33.38 -3.16
C GLY A 11 5.88 -32.47 -2.58
N VAL A 12 5.40 -31.37 -2.00
CA VAL A 12 6.13 -30.62 -0.99
C VAL A 12 5.22 -30.53 0.23
N SER A 13 5.38 -31.49 1.13
CA SER A 13 4.96 -31.36 2.52
C SER A 13 5.92 -30.38 3.19
N VAL A 14 5.48 -29.15 3.45
CA VAL A 14 6.22 -28.26 4.35
C VAL A 14 5.67 -28.48 5.76
N VAL A 15 6.40 -29.30 6.50
CA VAL A 15 6.36 -29.34 7.97
C VAL A 15 7.24 -28.20 8.46
N PHE A 16 6.68 -27.26 9.23
CA PHE A 16 7.47 -26.42 10.14
C PHE A 16 6.79 -26.34 11.51
N LEU A 17 7.31 -27.20 12.39
CA LEU A 17 7.74 -26.95 13.77
C LEU A 17 6.92 -25.96 14.61
N PHE A 18 6.21 -26.53 15.58
CA PHE A 18 5.82 -25.86 16.82
C PHE A 18 7.08 -25.36 17.57
N GLY A 19 7.17 -24.04 17.73
CA GLY A 19 8.05 -23.40 18.71
C GLY A 19 7.21 -22.46 19.58
N LEU A 20 7.10 -22.77 20.87
CA LEU A 20 6.59 -21.84 21.88
C LEU A 20 7.57 -20.68 22.03
N ALA A 21 7.14 -19.45 21.78
CA ALA A 21 7.67 -18.25 22.44
C ALA A 21 6.73 -17.04 22.25
N CYS A 22 6.29 -16.49 23.38
CA CYS A 22 5.80 -15.11 23.62
C CYS A 22 4.74 -14.50 22.68
N GLY A 23 3.57 -14.19 23.26
CA GLY A 23 2.43 -13.59 22.56
C GLY A 23 2.74 -12.25 21.91
N GLY A 24 2.85 -12.26 20.58
CA GLY A 24 2.42 -11.16 19.72
C GLY A 24 1.19 -11.65 18.95
N LYS A 25 0.10 -10.87 18.94
CA LYS A 25 -1.03 -11.16 18.06
C LYS A 25 -0.50 -11.16 16.62
N GLY A 26 -0.54 -12.32 15.97
CA GLY A 26 -0.10 -12.48 14.59
C GLY A 26 -1.09 -11.79 13.67
N PHE A 27 -0.65 -10.74 12.98
CA PHE A 27 -1.44 -10.00 12.01
C PHE A 27 -1.54 -10.80 10.72
N SER A 28 -2.75 -11.15 10.28
CA SER A 28 -2.98 -11.75 8.97
C SER A 28 -3.77 -10.80 8.08
N VAL A 29 -3.07 -10.15 7.15
CA VAL A 29 -3.68 -9.32 6.09
C VAL A 29 -4.28 -10.25 5.03
N VAL A 30 -5.57 -10.05 4.72
CA VAL A 30 -6.26 -10.75 3.62
C VAL A 30 -5.58 -10.36 2.30
N GLU A 31 -5.03 -11.34 1.59
CA GLU A 31 -4.44 -11.14 0.27
C GLU A 31 -5.55 -10.85 -0.76
N SER A 32 -5.52 -9.64 -1.32
CA SER A 32 -6.15 -9.36 -2.61
C SER A 32 -5.13 -9.66 -3.71
N PRO A 33 -5.48 -10.39 -4.78
CA PRO A 33 -4.50 -10.88 -5.73
C PRO A 33 -4.00 -9.74 -6.63
N LYS A 34 -2.67 -9.71 -6.83
CA LYS A 34 -1.85 -8.92 -7.77
C LYS A 34 -1.31 -7.54 -7.38
N ASP A 35 -1.72 -6.95 -6.26
CA ASP A 35 -1.11 -5.71 -5.78
C ASP A 35 -0.40 -5.93 -4.45
N SER A 36 0.90 -5.63 -4.41
CA SER A 36 1.67 -5.42 -3.19
C SER A 36 0.83 -4.71 -2.13
N LYS A 37 0.71 -5.30 -0.93
CA LYS A 37 -0.14 -4.82 0.17
C LYS A 37 -0.01 -3.31 0.35
N VAL A 38 -1.00 -2.59 -0.17
CA VAL A 38 -0.98 -1.13 -0.18
C VAL A 38 -1.06 -0.58 1.24
N VAL A 39 -1.73 -1.30 2.13
CA VAL A 39 -1.90 -0.94 3.54
C VAL A 39 -1.31 -2.04 4.42
N SER A 40 -0.52 -1.65 5.41
CA SER A 40 0.10 -2.55 6.37
C SER A 40 0.29 -1.88 7.74
N VAL A 41 0.71 -2.67 8.74
CA VAL A 41 1.15 -2.16 10.04
C VAL A 41 2.64 -2.42 10.20
N GLU A 42 3.39 -1.36 10.47
CA GLU A 42 4.80 -1.46 10.82
C GLU A 42 5.06 -0.65 12.08
N ASN A 43 5.73 -1.23 13.09
CA ASN A 43 6.04 -0.56 14.35
C ASN A 43 4.81 0.12 14.99
N GLN A 44 3.66 -0.57 14.96
CA GLN A 44 2.36 -0.08 15.44
C GLN A 44 1.84 1.17 14.70
N LYS A 45 2.35 1.50 13.52
CA LYS A 45 1.87 2.60 12.67
C LYS A 45 1.13 2.04 11.46
N LEU A 46 0.13 2.78 11.00
CA LEU A 46 -0.48 2.54 9.70
C LEU A 46 0.52 2.97 8.61
N VAL A 47 0.83 2.06 7.70
CA VAL A 47 1.75 2.29 6.60
C VAL A 47 1.03 2.06 5.29
N LEU A 48 1.13 3.04 4.39
CA LEU A 48 0.73 2.90 3.00
C LEU A 48 1.95 2.79 2.10
N THR A 49 1.97 1.82 1.19
CA THR A 49 3.04 1.66 0.20
C THR A 49 2.45 1.63 -1.20
N TYR A 50 2.82 2.60 -2.02
CA TYR A 50 2.43 2.71 -3.41
C TYR A 50 3.66 2.54 -4.30
N HIS A 51 3.57 1.61 -5.24
CA HIS A 51 4.56 1.43 -6.29
C HIS A 51 3.99 1.97 -7.60
N PHE A 52 4.66 2.95 -8.18
CA PHE A 52 4.33 3.52 -9.48
C PHE A 52 5.08 2.78 -10.58
N THR A 53 4.50 2.71 -11.77
CA THR A 53 5.14 2.11 -12.95
C THR A 53 6.35 2.94 -13.39
N ASP A 54 6.22 4.27 -13.35
CA ASP A 54 7.28 5.21 -13.72
C ASP A 54 7.95 5.88 -12.52
N PRO A 55 9.24 6.27 -12.64
CA PRO A 55 9.91 7.06 -11.61
C PRO A 55 9.20 8.37 -11.32
N ILE A 56 8.87 8.61 -10.05
CA ILE A 56 8.18 9.80 -9.58
C ILE A 56 9.15 10.88 -9.12
N LYS A 57 8.75 12.14 -9.31
CA LYS A 57 9.43 13.30 -8.74
C LYS A 57 8.94 13.52 -7.32
N GLU A 58 9.76 13.17 -6.33
CA GLU A 58 9.43 13.22 -4.91
C GLU A 58 8.82 14.57 -4.47
N SER A 59 9.37 15.68 -4.94
CA SER A 59 8.90 17.04 -4.61
C SER A 59 7.50 17.39 -5.11
N SER A 60 6.93 16.57 -6.00
CA SER A 60 5.56 16.73 -6.50
C SER A 60 4.52 16.15 -5.53
N VAL A 61 4.96 15.28 -4.62
CA VAL A 61 4.07 14.64 -3.65
C VAL A 61 4.06 15.41 -2.34
N ILE A 62 2.94 16.05 -2.03
CA ILE A 62 2.77 16.89 -0.85
C ILE A 62 1.56 16.35 -0.08
N LEU A 63 1.77 15.96 1.18
CA LEU A 63 0.67 15.50 2.04
C LEU A 63 -0.39 16.61 2.19
N ASN A 64 -1.67 16.24 2.17
CA ASN A 64 -2.84 17.13 2.21
C ASN A 64 -3.00 18.07 1.00
N SER A 65 -2.13 17.95 0.00
CA SER A 65 -2.20 18.70 -1.25
C SER A 65 -2.37 17.77 -2.43
N THR A 66 -1.54 16.72 -2.52
CA THR A 66 -1.61 15.70 -3.58
C THR A 66 -1.94 14.33 -3.03
N LEU A 67 -1.52 13.98 -1.81
CA LEU A 67 -1.90 12.76 -1.10
C LEU A 67 -2.83 13.06 0.07
N PHE A 68 -3.97 12.40 0.11
CA PHE A 68 -4.94 12.47 1.20
C PHE A 68 -5.18 11.08 1.76
N VAL A 69 -5.05 10.94 3.08
CA VAL A 69 -5.30 9.70 3.80
C VAL A 69 -6.36 9.97 4.85
N LYS A 70 -7.43 9.19 4.84
CA LYS A 70 -8.49 9.26 5.84
C LYS A 70 -8.98 7.86 6.21
N THR A 71 -9.78 7.79 7.26
CA THR A 71 -10.41 6.55 7.72
C THR A 71 -11.90 6.76 7.92
N ASN A 72 -12.62 5.70 8.25
CA ASN A 72 -14.03 5.78 8.66
C ASN A 72 -14.26 6.59 9.94
N ILE A 73 -13.23 6.86 10.75
CA ILE A 73 -13.37 7.62 12.02
C ILE A 73 -12.65 8.98 12.01
N SER A 74 -11.78 9.24 11.03
CA SER A 74 -11.04 10.49 10.93
C SER A 74 -10.93 10.92 9.48
N ASP A 75 -11.31 12.17 9.19
CA ASP A 75 -11.26 12.76 7.86
C ASP A 75 -9.84 13.11 7.38
N SER A 76 -8.85 13.08 8.27
CA SER A 76 -7.44 13.30 7.94
C SER A 76 -6.53 12.54 8.90
N ILE A 77 -5.65 11.70 8.34
CA ILE A 77 -4.59 11.04 9.08
C ILE A 77 -3.29 11.82 8.85
N GLN A 78 -2.73 12.33 9.94
CA GLN A 78 -1.42 12.98 9.91
C GLN A 78 -0.32 11.92 9.80
N GLY A 79 0.80 12.28 9.18
CA GLY A 79 1.91 11.36 8.97
C GLY A 79 3.05 11.98 8.20
N SER A 80 4.01 11.13 7.84
CA SER A 80 5.15 11.49 7.01
C SER A 80 5.14 10.71 5.69
N ILE A 81 5.69 11.32 4.66
CA ILE A 81 5.95 10.70 3.37
C ILE A 81 7.45 10.42 3.26
N SER A 82 7.81 9.25 2.74
CA SER A 82 9.18 8.92 2.35
C SER A 82 9.22 8.17 1.02
N PHE A 83 10.39 8.17 0.41
CA PHE A 83 10.65 7.54 -0.88
C PHE A 83 11.82 6.56 -0.72
N PRO A 84 11.53 5.27 -0.45
CA PRO A 84 12.57 4.24 -0.35
C PRO A 84 13.39 4.09 -1.64
N ASP A 85 12.76 4.39 -2.78
CA ASP A 85 13.36 4.42 -4.11
C ASP A 85 12.56 5.38 -5.02
N ARG A 86 12.92 5.46 -6.31
CA ARG A 86 12.30 6.40 -7.26
C ARG A 86 10.88 6.05 -7.71
N GLN A 87 10.37 4.86 -7.39
CA GLN A 87 9.04 4.38 -7.81
C GLN A 87 8.13 4.12 -6.60
N THR A 88 8.68 4.14 -5.39
CA THR A 88 7.96 3.79 -4.18
C THR A 88 7.66 5.04 -3.36
N LEU A 89 6.37 5.32 -3.15
CA LEU A 89 5.89 6.26 -2.15
C LEU A 89 5.46 5.48 -0.91
N LYS A 90 5.97 5.90 0.25
CA LYS A 90 5.56 5.37 1.54
C LYS A 90 4.96 6.47 2.40
N PHE A 91 3.75 6.25 2.92
CA PHE A 91 3.17 7.09 3.97
C PHE A 91 3.17 6.32 5.29
N THR A 92 3.57 6.99 6.38
CA THR A 92 3.54 6.42 7.74
C THR A 92 2.73 7.34 8.65
N SER A 93 1.74 6.79 9.34
CA SER A 93 0.91 7.57 10.27
C SER A 93 1.70 8.11 11.45
N ALA A 94 1.32 9.30 11.91
CA ALA A 94 1.86 9.89 13.13
C ALA A 94 1.31 9.18 14.38
N GLN A 95 0.02 8.85 14.38
CA GLN A 95 -0.62 8.10 15.48
C GLN A 95 -0.37 6.60 15.36
N PRO A 96 -0.35 5.86 16.50
CA PRO A 96 -0.37 4.40 16.46
C PRO A 96 -1.69 3.88 15.88
N VAL A 97 -1.64 2.69 15.30
CA VAL A 97 -2.76 2.06 14.59
C VAL A 97 -3.97 1.84 15.50
N ASP A 98 -3.77 1.54 16.78
CA ASP A 98 -4.85 1.36 17.77
C ASP A 98 -5.61 2.66 18.05
N SER A 99 -4.97 3.83 17.87
CA SER A 99 -5.67 5.13 17.96
C SER A 99 -6.45 5.46 16.69
N ILE A 100 -6.05 4.88 15.55
CA ILE A 100 -6.71 5.07 14.25
C ILE A 100 -7.85 4.05 14.07
N PHE A 101 -7.73 2.87 14.66
CA PHE A 101 -8.70 1.78 14.61
C PHE A 101 -8.91 1.20 16.02
N PRO A 102 -9.65 1.91 16.90
CA PRO A 102 -9.83 1.48 18.30
C PRO A 102 -10.57 0.14 18.42
N ASN A 103 -11.37 -0.22 17.41
CA ASN A 103 -12.07 -1.50 17.34
C ASN A 103 -11.29 -2.59 16.59
N GLY A 104 -10.06 -2.29 16.13
CA GLY A 104 -9.23 -3.21 15.36
C GLY A 104 -9.65 -3.42 13.90
N GLU A 105 -10.66 -2.69 13.41
CA GLU A 105 -11.15 -2.78 12.03
C GLU A 105 -11.62 -1.43 11.51
N GLY A 106 -11.63 -1.28 10.17
CA GLY A 106 -12.15 -0.11 9.50
C GLY A 106 -11.79 -0.06 8.02
N GLU A 107 -11.89 1.13 7.45
CA GLU A 107 -11.54 1.40 6.06
C GLU A 107 -10.50 2.51 5.98
N VAL A 108 -9.46 2.30 5.19
CA VAL A 108 -8.51 3.36 4.83
C VAL A 108 -8.86 3.86 3.44
N ILE A 109 -9.17 5.15 3.34
CA ILE A 109 -9.48 5.79 2.08
C ILE A 109 -8.30 6.66 1.69
N VAL A 110 -7.74 6.40 0.52
CA VAL A 110 -6.63 7.16 -0.04
C VAL A 110 -7.13 7.89 -1.28
N ARG A 111 -6.77 9.17 -1.40
CA ARG A 111 -6.92 9.92 -2.64
C ARG A 111 -5.56 10.49 -3.06
N MET A 112 -5.21 10.31 -4.32
CA MET A 112 -4.08 10.94 -4.97
C MET A 112 -4.58 11.83 -6.10
N VAL A 113 -4.18 13.10 -6.10
CA VAL A 113 -4.61 14.07 -7.11
C VAL A 113 -3.63 14.04 -8.28
N GLY A 114 -4.08 13.56 -9.44
CA GLY A 114 -3.30 13.49 -10.67
C GLY A 114 -3.68 14.54 -11.73
N SER A 115 -4.89 15.14 -11.67
CA SER A 115 -5.33 16.17 -12.62
C SER A 115 -6.12 17.31 -11.97
N SER A 116 -5.59 18.54 -12.01
CA SER A 116 -6.28 19.74 -11.50
C SER A 116 -5.89 21.01 -12.27
N PRO A 117 -6.84 21.90 -12.61
CA PRO A 117 -6.56 23.17 -13.31
C PRO A 117 -5.76 24.20 -12.50
N PHE A 118 -5.47 23.96 -11.22
CA PHE A 118 -4.73 24.88 -10.33
C PHE A 118 -3.44 24.26 -9.73
N LYS A 119 -3.02 23.11 -10.30
CA LYS A 119 -1.86 22.22 -10.07
C LYS A 119 -1.19 22.13 -8.68
N LEU A 120 -1.50 21.03 -7.97
CA LEU A 120 -0.56 20.21 -7.19
C LEU A 120 -0.81 18.76 -7.60
N TRP A 121 0.07 18.17 -8.41
CA TRP A 121 -0.07 16.83 -9.02
C TRP A 121 1.12 15.97 -8.63
N ILE A 122 0.95 14.64 -8.66
CA ILE A 122 2.10 13.73 -8.71
C ILE A 122 2.64 13.73 -10.14
N THR A 123 3.96 13.89 -10.31
CA THR A 123 4.60 13.90 -11.62
C THR A 123 5.75 12.90 -11.71
N ASP A 124 6.09 12.51 -12.93
CA ASP A 124 7.34 11.81 -13.23
C ASP A 124 8.55 12.75 -13.12
N ILE A 125 9.75 12.20 -13.32
CA ILE A 125 11.01 12.96 -13.32
C ILE A 125 11.12 14.01 -14.44
N ASN A 126 10.24 13.97 -15.44
CA ASN A 126 10.19 14.88 -16.58
C ASN A 126 9.03 15.89 -16.46
N ASP A 127 8.40 16.00 -15.28
CA ASP A 127 7.25 16.88 -15.00
C ASP A 127 5.95 16.51 -15.74
N ASN A 128 5.85 15.28 -16.26
CA ASN A 128 4.59 14.77 -16.78
C ASN A 128 3.68 14.27 -15.64
N PRO A 129 2.36 14.49 -15.70
CA PRO A 129 1.43 13.99 -14.68
C PRO A 129 1.41 12.46 -14.66
N ILE A 130 1.32 11.87 -13.47
CA ILE A 130 1.09 10.44 -13.28
C ILE A 130 -0.30 10.26 -12.67
N ASP A 131 -1.16 9.38 -13.23
CA ASP A 131 -2.39 8.98 -12.54
C ASP A 131 -2.04 8.24 -11.24
N GLY A 132 -2.76 8.54 -10.16
CA GLY A 132 -2.56 7.87 -8.87
C GLY A 132 -2.95 6.39 -8.86
N ASN A 133 -3.53 5.85 -9.95
CA ASN A 133 -3.99 4.46 -10.06
C ASN A 133 -2.88 3.44 -10.41
N ARG A 134 -1.65 3.92 -10.69
CA ARG A 134 -0.42 3.14 -10.96
C ARG A 134 -0.29 2.54 -12.36
N ASP A 135 -1.27 2.68 -13.27
CA ASP A 135 -1.23 2.01 -14.58
C ASP A 135 -0.29 2.67 -15.61
N GLY A 136 0.21 3.88 -15.33
CA GLY A 136 1.13 4.60 -16.20
C GLY A 136 0.43 5.48 -17.24
N ASP A 137 -0.89 5.59 -17.20
CA ASP A 137 -1.63 6.51 -18.07
C ASP A 137 -1.60 7.95 -17.54
N TYR A 138 -1.69 8.91 -18.46
CA TYR A 138 -1.77 10.33 -18.13
C TYR A 138 -3.15 10.72 -17.57
N GLY A 139 -3.17 11.14 -16.30
CA GLY A 139 -4.26 11.91 -15.69
C GLY A 139 -5.32 11.10 -14.93
N GLY A 140 -6.04 11.79 -14.03
CA GLY A 140 -7.07 11.24 -13.16
C GLY A 140 -6.77 11.49 -11.69
N ASP A 141 -7.80 11.79 -10.90
CA ASP A 141 -7.70 11.65 -9.45
C ASP A 141 -7.91 10.16 -9.12
N TYR A 142 -6.96 9.54 -8.45
CA TYR A 142 -7.13 8.20 -7.95
C TYR A 142 -7.77 8.22 -6.58
N ARG A 143 -8.77 7.37 -6.39
CA ARG A 143 -9.36 7.11 -5.07
C ARG A 143 -9.51 5.61 -4.89
N ALA A 144 -8.99 5.12 -3.78
CA ALA A 144 -9.16 3.74 -3.37
C ALA A 144 -9.58 3.66 -1.91
N ALA A 145 -10.28 2.59 -1.61
CA ALA A 145 -10.66 2.25 -0.25
C ALA A 145 -10.16 0.83 0.04
N TYR A 146 -9.47 0.69 1.15
CA TYR A 146 -8.86 -0.57 1.58
C TYR A 146 -9.50 -0.98 2.89
N ALA A 147 -10.17 -2.13 2.88
CA ALA A 147 -10.61 -2.77 4.11
C ALA A 147 -9.38 -3.10 4.96
N PHE A 148 -9.42 -2.72 6.24
CA PHE A 148 -8.31 -2.89 7.15
C PHE A 148 -8.78 -3.60 8.42
N ARG A 149 -7.99 -4.57 8.87
CA ARG A 149 -8.24 -5.35 10.09
C ARG A 149 -6.91 -5.74 10.73
N ILE A 150 -6.85 -5.59 12.05
CA ILE A 150 -5.73 -5.95 12.92
C ILE A 150 -5.87 -7.39 13.41
#